data_AF-A0A8J3GAK9-F1
#
_entry.id   AF-A0A8J3GAK9-F1
#
_cell.length_a   1.000
_cell.length_b   1.000
_cell.length_c   1.000
_cell.angle_alpha   90.00
_cell.angle_beta   90.00
_cell.angle_gamma   90.00
#
_symmetry.space_group_name_H-M   'P 1'
#
loop_
_entity.id
_entity.type
_entity.pdbx_description
1 polymer ?
#
loop_
_entity_poly.entity_id
_entity_poly.type
_entity_poly.pdbx_seq_one_letter_code
_entity_poly.pdbx_strand_id
1 'polypeptide(L)'
;MEDGAIVGQDTQKVTRNQFLWSDVKVTDFYLSVYVLLENNDRNTGIQFRSKKADASGQAPAYQADIGKDVWGRLYHEHYREKLDWSDRGEKAVKPL
;
A
#
# COMPACT_ATOMS: atom_id res chain seq x y z
N MET A 1 -6.11 15.12 -5.15
CA MET A 1 -7.50 14.66 -5.31
C MET A 1 -7.88 15.00 -6.73
N GLU A 2 -8.27 14.01 -7.52
CA GLU A 2 -8.70 14.18 -8.91
C GLU A 2 -9.91 13.25 -9.09
N ASP A 3 -11.02 13.77 -9.63
CA ASP A 3 -12.27 13.03 -9.86
C ASP A 3 -12.78 12.19 -8.66
N GLY A 4 -12.61 12.71 -7.44
CA GLY A 4 -13.02 12.02 -6.21
C GLY A 4 -12.08 10.93 -5.73
N ALA A 5 -10.95 10.70 -6.41
CA ALA A 5 -9.90 9.78 -6.01
C ALA A 5 -8.74 10.48 -5.29
N ILE A 6 -8.14 9.76 -4.33
CA ILE A 6 -6.82 10.12 -3.78
C ILE A 6 -5.78 9.66 -4.81
N VAL A 7 -5.06 10.61 -5.39
CA VAL A 7 -4.02 10.35 -6.40
C VAL A 7 -2.64 10.57 -5.79
N GLY A 8 -1.82 9.53 -5.80
CA GLY A 8 -0.40 9.61 -5.51
C GLY A 8 0.38 9.77 -6.81
N GLN A 9 1.17 10.83 -6.91
CA GLN A 9 2.00 11.12 -8.08
C GLN A 9 3.33 11.74 -7.64
N ASP A 10 4.38 11.44 -8.39
CA ASP A 10 5.70 12.00 -8.15
C ASP A 10 6.21 12.71 -9.40
N THR A 11 6.57 13.98 -9.26
CA THR A 11 7.20 14.75 -10.35
C THR A 11 8.72 14.56 -10.38
N GLN A 12 9.28 13.91 -9.36
CA GLN A 12 10.71 13.68 -9.17
C GLN A 12 10.95 12.29 -8.57
N LYS A 13 12.19 11.84 -8.56
CA LYS A 13 12.55 10.55 -7.94
C LYS A 13 12.25 10.57 -6.43
N VAL A 14 11.43 9.64 -5.98
CA VAL A 14 11.19 9.38 -4.56
C VAL A 14 12.40 8.69 -3.95
N THR A 15 13.03 9.33 -2.98
CA THR A 15 14.21 8.80 -2.27
C THR A 15 13.86 7.93 -1.07
N ARG A 16 12.60 8.02 -0.58
CA ARG A 16 12.07 7.26 0.55
C ARG A 16 10.55 7.18 0.47
N ASN A 17 9.95 6.11 1.00
CA ASN A 17 8.50 5.93 1.03
C ASN A 17 7.80 7.14 1.67
N GLN A 18 6.71 7.58 1.04
CA GLN A 18 5.81 8.62 1.53
C GLN A 18 4.47 7.98 1.87
N PHE A 19 3.85 8.41 2.96
CA PHE A 19 2.61 7.82 3.46
C PHE A 19 1.56 8.89 3.71
N LEU A 20 0.33 8.63 3.25
CA LEU A 20 -0.86 9.34 3.69
C LEU A 20 -1.41 8.63 4.93
N TRP A 21 -1.52 9.35 6.04
CA TRP A 21 -1.97 8.80 7.32
C TRP A 21 -3.42 9.20 7.62
N SER A 22 -4.21 8.24 8.10
CA SER A 22 -5.50 8.52 8.73
C SER A 22 -5.29 8.96 10.18
N ASP A 23 -6.07 9.93 10.64
CA ASP A 23 -6.12 10.34 12.05
C ASP A 23 -7.00 9.41 12.91
N VAL A 24 -7.72 8.47 12.27
CA VAL A 24 -8.58 7.50 12.94
C VAL A 24 -7.78 6.25 13.30
N LYS A 25 -7.77 5.90 14.59
CA LYS A 25 -7.21 4.63 15.08
C LYS A 25 -8.25 3.53 14.92
N VAL A 26 -7.83 2.41 14.32
CA VAL A 26 -8.67 1.22 14.11
C VAL A 26 -7.98 -0.02 14.67
N THR A 27 -8.76 -0.98 15.16
CA THR A 27 -8.26 -2.28 15.66
C THR A 27 -8.74 -3.42 14.77
N ASP A 28 -10.03 -3.74 14.87
CA ASP A 28 -10.73 -4.67 14.00
C ASP A 28 -11.57 -3.88 13.01
N PHE A 29 -11.38 -4.19 11.74
CA PHE A 29 -11.99 -3.44 10.65
C PHE A 29 -12.14 -4.31 9.41
N TYR A 30 -13.05 -3.89 8.54
CA TYR A 30 -13.14 -4.34 7.16
C TYR A 30 -12.89 -3.12 6.27
N LEU A 31 -11.79 -3.15 5.51
CA LEU A 31 -11.46 -2.09 4.55
C LEU A 31 -11.70 -2.62 3.14
N SER A 32 -12.50 -1.89 2.37
CA SER A 32 -12.73 -2.15 0.95
C SER A 32 -12.55 -0.84 0.18
N VAL A 33 -11.66 -0.87 -0.81
CA VAL A 33 -11.32 0.30 -1.63
C VAL A 33 -11.10 -0.16 -3.07
N TYR A 34 -11.38 0.73 -4.02
CA TYR A 34 -10.92 0.58 -5.38
C TYR A 34 -9.51 1.16 -5.49
N VAL A 35 -8.61 0.42 -6.14
CA VAL A 35 -7.23 0.84 -6.36
C VAL A 35 -6.98 0.79 -7.87
N LEU A 36 -6.36 1.85 -8.37
CA LEU A 36 -5.87 1.93 -9.73
C LEU A 36 -4.37 2.19 -9.70
N LEU A 37 -3.62 1.43 -10.50
CA LEU A 37 -2.22 1.68 -10.77
C LEU A 37 -2.07 1.85 -12.29
N GLU A 38 -1.87 3.09 -12.75
CA GLU A 38 -1.90 3.42 -14.19
C GLU A 38 -0.88 2.59 -15.00
N ASN A 39 0.31 2.41 -14.43
CA ASN A 39 1.35 1.58 -14.99
C ASN A 39 1.73 0.49 -13.98
N ASN A 40 1.60 -0.78 -14.36
CA ASN A 40 1.98 -1.93 -13.52
C ASN A 40 3.51 -2.13 -13.47
N ASP A 41 4.26 -1.04 -13.34
CA ASP A 41 5.72 -1.00 -13.20
C ASP A 41 6.15 -0.33 -11.87
N ARG A 42 5.19 0.09 -11.06
CA ARG A 42 5.40 0.66 -9.73
C ARG A 42 5.04 -0.33 -8.64
N ASN A 43 5.59 -0.08 -7.45
CA ASN A 43 5.24 -0.76 -6.23
C ASN A 43 4.72 0.28 -5.24
N THR A 44 3.57 0.01 -4.65
CA THR A 44 2.94 0.77 -3.58
C THR A 44 2.20 -0.22 -2.66
N GLY A 45 1.52 0.29 -1.65
CA GLY A 45 0.76 -0.55 -0.75
C GLY A 45 -0.12 0.23 0.21
N ILE A 46 -1.02 -0.49 0.85
CA ILE A 46 -1.83 0.03 1.94
C ILE A 46 -1.27 -0.54 3.23
N GLN A 47 -0.74 0.34 4.07
CA GLN A 47 -0.29 0.01 5.41
C GLN A 47 -1.49 -0.13 6.35
N PHE A 48 -1.49 -1.14 7.20
CA PHE A 48 -2.53 -1.37 8.18
C PHE A 48 -1.98 -1.79 9.54
N ARG A 49 -2.74 -1.47 10.60
CA ARG A 49 -2.32 -1.62 12.00
C ARG A 49 -0.94 -1.01 12.27
N SER A 50 -0.62 0.07 11.56
CA SER A 50 0.68 0.72 11.55
C SER A 50 0.78 1.82 12.61
N LYS A 51 2.02 2.18 12.95
CA LYS A 51 2.35 3.34 13.80
C LYS A 51 3.47 4.12 13.13
N LYS A 52 3.43 5.46 13.24
CA LYS A 52 4.53 6.32 12.80
C LYS A 52 5.76 6.00 13.65
N ALA A 53 6.84 5.57 13.00
CA ALA A 53 8.10 5.28 13.68
C ALA A 53 8.87 6.54 14.10
N ASP A 54 8.74 7.61 13.33
CA ASP A 54 9.46 8.86 13.50
C ASP A 54 8.67 10.06 12.97
N ALA A 55 9.26 11.26 13.11
CA ALA A 55 8.68 12.51 12.61
C ALA A 55 8.57 12.57 11.07
N SER A 56 9.28 11.70 10.34
CA SER A 56 9.15 11.57 8.89
C SER A 56 8.00 10.65 8.47
N GLY A 57 7.34 10.01 9.43
CA GLY A 57 6.11 9.26 9.21
C GLY A 57 6.31 7.88 8.59
N GLN A 58 7.50 7.28 8.73
CA GLN A 58 7.75 5.91 8.26
C GLN A 58 6.86 4.89 8.99
N ALA A 59 6.48 3.83 8.29
CA ALA A 59 5.50 2.83 8.72
C ALA A 59 6.07 1.41 8.72
N PRO A 60 6.87 1.01 9.74
CA PRO A 60 7.30 -0.38 9.92
C PRO A 60 6.13 -1.26 10.37
N ALA A 61 5.27 -1.68 9.44
CA ALA A 61 4.01 -2.35 9.74
C ALA A 61 3.57 -3.30 8.62
N TYR A 62 2.35 -3.84 8.74
CA TYR A 62 1.81 -4.73 7.72
C TYR A 62 1.34 -3.95 6.50
N GLN A 63 1.72 -4.44 5.33
CA GLN A 63 1.37 -3.87 4.03
C GLN A 63 0.59 -4.89 3.20
N ALA A 64 -0.51 -4.42 2.60
CA ALA A 64 -1.12 -5.08 1.46
C ALA A 64 -0.47 -4.50 0.20
N ASP A 65 0.30 -5.33 -0.49
CA ASP A 65 1.11 -4.92 -1.64
C ASP A 65 0.26 -4.70 -2.89
N ILE A 66 0.64 -3.66 -3.64
CA ILE A 66 0.03 -3.22 -4.88
C ILE A 66 1.16 -3.03 -5.90
N GLY A 67 1.18 -3.85 -6.94
CA GLY A 67 2.19 -3.78 -7.98
C GLY A 67 2.46 -5.13 -8.60
N LYS A 68 3.13 -5.12 -9.75
CA LYS A 68 3.40 -6.32 -10.53
C LYS A 68 4.05 -7.41 -9.68
N ASP A 69 3.54 -8.62 -9.86
CA ASP A 69 3.97 -9.83 -9.16
C ASP A 69 3.75 -9.80 -7.66
N VAL A 70 3.16 -8.77 -7.06
CA VAL A 70 2.92 -8.68 -5.61
C VAL A 70 1.49 -8.29 -5.23
N TRP A 71 0.58 -8.18 -6.21
CA TRP A 71 -0.79 -7.76 -5.93
C TRP A 71 -1.47 -8.63 -4.88
N GLY A 72 -1.94 -7.97 -3.81
CA GLY A 72 -2.68 -8.58 -2.71
C GLY A 72 -1.83 -9.45 -1.78
N ARG A 73 -0.51 -9.47 -1.94
CA ARG A 73 0.38 -10.14 -0.99
C ARG A 73 0.46 -9.34 0.30
N LEU A 74 0.65 -10.04 1.41
CA LEU A 74 0.78 -9.44 2.74
C LEU A 74 2.23 -9.51 3.19
N TYR A 75 2.81 -8.34 3.44
CA TYR A 75 4.21 -8.18 3.83
C TYR A 75 4.31 -7.44 5.16
N HIS A 76 5.25 -7.83 6.01
CA HIS A 76 5.55 -7.13 7.25
C HIS A 76 6.77 -6.23 7.07
N GLU A 77 6.54 -4.93 6.82
CA GLU A 77 7.61 -3.94 6.72
C GLU A 77 8.33 -3.79 8.07
N HIS A 78 9.66 -3.91 8.02
CA HIS A 78 10.57 -3.91 9.17
C HIS A 78 10.43 -5.03 10.21
N TYR A 79 9.76 -6.15 9.89
CA TYR A 79 10.22 -7.50 10.24
C TYR A 79 10.19 -8.50 9.08
N ARG A 80 10.28 -8.00 7.84
CA ARG A 80 10.67 -8.66 6.57
C ARG A 80 10.06 -10.04 6.31
N GLU A 81 8.85 -10.27 6.79
CA GLU A 81 8.17 -11.55 6.71
C GLU A 81 7.09 -11.53 5.64
N LYS A 82 7.01 -12.63 4.88
CA LYS A 82 5.92 -12.88 3.95
C LYS A 82 4.77 -13.53 4.73
N LEU A 83 3.71 -12.76 4.98
CA LEU A 83 2.56 -13.23 5.75
C LEU A 83 1.57 -14.01 4.88
N ASP A 84 1.34 -13.51 3.66
CA ASP A 84 0.61 -14.22 2.60
C ASP A 84 1.30 -13.93 1.26
N TRP A 85 1.66 -14.99 0.56
CA TRP A 85 2.35 -14.93 -0.74
C TRP A 85 1.57 -15.64 -1.85
N SER A 86 0.27 -15.87 -1.65
CA SER A 86 -0.62 -16.40 -2.68
C SER A 86 -0.74 -15.44 -3.87
N ASP A 87 -1.22 -15.97 -5.00
CA ASP A 87 -1.39 -15.23 -6.25
C ASP A 87 -2.86 -14.79 -6.50
N ARG A 88 -3.70 -14.86 -5.46
CA ARG A 88 -5.13 -14.54 -5.57
C ARG A 88 -5.36 -13.07 -5.95
N GLY A 89 -4.60 -12.16 -5.35
CA GLY A 89 -4.68 -10.74 -5.69
C GLY A 89 -4.24 -10.47 -7.12
N GLU A 90 -3.11 -11.05 -7.55
CA GLU A 90 -2.61 -10.96 -8.93
C GLU A 90 -3.66 -11.44 -9.95
N LYS A 91 -4.31 -12.58 -9.71
CA LYS A 91 -5.38 -13.11 -10.58
C LYS A 91 -6.64 -12.25 -10.61
N ALA A 92 -6.86 -11.41 -9.61
CA ALA A 92 -8.03 -10.54 -9.52
C ALA A 92 -7.83 -9.19 -10.21
N VAL A 93 -6.59 -8.83 -10.57
CA VAL A 93 -6.27 -7.60 -11.29
C VAL A 93 -6.95 -7.59 -12.65
N LYS A 94 -7.64 -6.49 -12.95
CA LYS A 94 -8.19 -6.23 -14.27
C LYS A 94 -7.31 -5.18 -14.94
N PRO A 95 -6.58 -5.52 -16.02
CA PRO A 95 -5.83 -4.52 -16.75
C PRO A 95 -6.79 -3.47 -17.32
N LEU A 96 -6.30 -2.24 -17.42
CA LEU A 96 -6.96 -1.16 -18.15
C LEU A 96 -7.09 -1.50 -19.64
#